data_AF-A0A3D0QZM2-F1
#
_entry.id   AF-A0A3D0QZM2-F1
#
_cell.length_a   1.000
_cell.length_b   1.000
_cell.length_c   1.000
_cell.angle_alpha   90.00
_cell.angle_beta   90.00
_cell.angle_gamma   90.00
#
_symmetry.space_group_name_H-M   'P 1'
#
loop_
_entity.id
_entity.type
_entity.pdbx_description
1 polymer ?
#
loop_
_entity_poly.entity_id
_entity_poly.type
_entity_poly.pdbx_seq_one_letter_code
_entity_poly.pdbx_strand_id
1 'polypeptide(L)'
;MPDNAAEVTAAGIARFAGVGRAAVSNWRRRHSDFPRPVGGSVSSPSFALPEVEEWLREQGKLSDVPLRERVWQQLRGHPAGTATALRHAGALLLLVQDRPEVSRRLAAGSDRQLAGLLPAALGPVLFARLGPGHPVHTPDCA
;
A
#
# COMPACT_ATOMS: atom_id res chain seq x y z
N MET A 1 10.34 31.42 17.10
CA MET A 1 9.85 30.25 17.86
C MET A 1 8.80 29.55 17.02
N PRO A 2 9.05 28.37 16.45
CA PRO A 2 7.95 27.49 16.09
C PRO A 2 7.88 26.34 17.09
N ASP A 3 7.05 26.55 18.12
CA ASP A 3 6.44 25.52 18.94
C ASP A 3 5.31 24.86 18.13
N ASN A 4 5.57 23.63 17.68
CA ASN A 4 4.65 22.48 17.74
C ASN A 4 5.39 21.33 17.04
N ALA A 5 6.46 20.82 17.68
CA ALA A 5 7.11 19.62 17.19
C ALA A 5 6.12 18.47 17.37
N ALA A 6 5.35 18.17 16.32
CA ALA A 6 4.43 17.06 16.33
C ALA A 6 5.17 15.81 16.84
N GLU A 7 4.64 15.16 17.86
CA GLU A 7 5.26 13.96 18.41
C GLU A 7 4.79 12.73 17.64
N VAL A 8 5.73 11.83 17.33
CA VAL A 8 5.44 10.57 16.64
C VAL A 8 5.89 9.38 17.50
N THR A 9 5.06 8.35 17.60
CA THR A 9 5.42 7.10 18.27
C THR A 9 6.23 6.19 17.34
N ALA A 10 6.98 5.23 17.88
CA ALA A 10 7.69 4.24 17.06
C ALA A 10 6.80 3.51 16.03
N ALA A 11 5.50 3.33 16.31
CA ALA A 11 4.55 2.77 15.36
C ALA A 11 4.22 3.76 14.22
N GLY A 12 4.12 5.05 14.51
CA GLY A 12 3.99 6.10 13.50
C GLY A 12 5.21 6.19 12.59
N ILE A 13 6.42 6.15 13.18
CA ILE A 13 7.70 6.12 12.44
C ILE A 13 7.75 4.91 11.50
N ALA A 14 7.39 3.73 12.01
CA ALA A 14 7.34 2.50 11.22
C ALA A 14 6.40 2.63 10.02
N ARG A 15 5.25 3.29 10.18
CA ARG A 15 4.31 3.56 9.10
C ARG A 15 4.88 4.56 8.08
N PHE A 16 5.55 5.61 8.53
CA PHE A 16 6.16 6.61 7.62
C PHE A 16 7.27 6.01 6.76
N ALA A 17 8.14 5.19 7.35
CA ALA A 17 9.18 4.48 6.62
C ALA A 17 8.67 3.17 5.97
N GLY A 18 7.38 2.85 6.15
CA GLY A 18 6.71 1.61 5.76
C GLY A 18 7.48 0.32 6.05
N VAL A 19 8.02 0.24 7.26
CA VAL A 19 8.67 -0.93 7.86
C VAL A 19 7.84 -1.45 9.04
N GLY A 20 8.22 -2.60 9.60
CA GLY A 20 7.67 -3.09 10.87
C GLY A 20 8.25 -2.37 12.09
N ARG A 21 7.54 -2.36 13.23
CA ARG A 21 8.00 -1.77 14.50
C ARG A 21 9.37 -2.32 14.97
N ALA A 22 9.66 -3.58 14.66
CA ALA A 22 10.94 -4.22 14.96
C ALA A 22 12.13 -3.52 14.27
N ALA A 23 11.94 -2.97 13.06
CA ALA A 23 12.97 -2.21 12.36
C ALA A 23 13.32 -0.92 13.12
N VAL A 24 12.30 -0.19 13.59
CA VAL A 24 12.49 1.03 14.39
C VAL A 24 13.21 0.72 15.72
N SER A 25 12.83 -0.38 16.38
CA SER A 25 13.54 -0.86 17.58
C SER A 25 15.00 -1.18 17.28
N ASN A 26 15.29 -1.84 16.15
CA ASN A 26 16.65 -2.13 15.74
C ASN A 26 17.44 -0.85 15.39
N TRP A 27 16.81 0.16 14.80
CA TRP A 27 17.45 1.43 14.50
C TRP A 27 17.91 2.14 15.76
N ARG A 28 17.03 2.26 16.76
CA ARG A 28 17.35 2.84 18.08
C ARG A 28 18.55 2.20 18.76
N ARG A 29 18.80 0.91 18.52
CA ARG A 29 19.92 0.18 19.11
C ARG A 29 21.21 0.30 18.30
N ARG A 30 21.13 0.29 16.96
CA ARG A 30 22.30 0.25 16.06
C ARG A 30 22.80 1.62 15.61
N HIS A 31 21.95 2.64 15.70
CA HIS A 31 22.25 4.00 15.28
C HIS A 31 22.21 4.90 16.51
N SER A 32 23.39 5.29 17.00
CA SER A 32 23.54 6.16 18.17
C SER A 32 23.04 7.58 17.93
N ASP A 33 22.96 7.97 16.65
CA ASP A 33 22.41 9.20 16.10
C ASP A 33 20.88 9.17 15.94
N PHE A 34 20.22 8.03 16.19
CA PHE A 34 18.75 7.97 16.13
C PHE A 34 18.13 8.94 17.16
N PRO A 35 17.07 9.69 16.79
CA PRO A 35 16.44 10.69 17.67
C PRO A 35 16.08 10.13 19.04
N ARG A 36 16.37 10.92 20.07
CA ARG A 36 16.03 10.56 21.45
C ARG A 36 14.53 10.77 21.69
N PRO A 37 13.92 9.98 22.57
CA PRO A 37 12.53 10.20 22.92
C PRO A 37 12.37 11.55 23.63
N VAL A 38 11.37 12.33 23.20
CA VAL A 38 11.01 13.62 23.80
C VAL A 38 9.83 13.49 24.77
N GLY A 39 9.12 12.36 24.74
CA GLY A 39 7.99 12.07 25.61
C GLY A 39 7.50 10.63 25.54
N GLY A 40 6.22 10.43 25.89
CA GLY A 40 5.56 9.13 25.91
C GLY A 40 5.87 8.30 27.15
N SER A 41 5.52 7.02 27.11
CA SER A 41 5.78 6.07 28.20
C SER A 41 7.04 5.24 27.93
N VAL A 42 7.54 4.55 28.96
CA VAL A 42 8.64 3.59 28.82
C VAL A 42 8.31 2.52 27.77
N SER A 43 7.04 2.11 27.67
CA SER A 43 6.56 1.10 26.71
C SER A 43 6.24 1.66 25.32
N SER A 44 5.94 2.96 25.21
CA SER A 44 5.62 3.64 23.95
C SER A 44 6.20 5.05 23.94
N PRO A 45 7.53 5.18 23.73
CA PRO A 45 8.17 6.49 23.64
C PRO A 45 7.67 7.26 22.41
N SER A 46 7.61 8.58 22.53
CA SER A 46 7.37 9.51 21.44
C SER A 46 8.65 10.30 21.11
N PHE A 47 8.77 10.69 19.86
CA PHE A 47 9.93 11.33 19.27
C PHE A 47 9.49 12.61 18.56
N ALA A 48 10.36 13.62 18.50
CA ALA A 48 10.10 14.81 17.72
C ALA A 48 10.03 14.42 16.23
N LEU A 49 8.86 14.63 15.59
CA LEU A 49 8.68 14.30 14.18
C LEU A 49 9.72 14.95 13.26
N PRO A 50 10.09 16.24 13.43
CA PRO A 50 11.10 16.86 12.57
C PRO A 50 12.46 16.15 12.61
N GLU A 51 12.93 15.78 13.80
CA GLU A 51 14.21 15.06 13.97
C GLU A 51 14.16 13.66 13.35
N VAL A 52 13.01 12.98 13.45
CA VAL A 52 12.82 11.66 12.83
C VAL A 52 12.77 11.74 11.31
N GLU A 53 12.07 12.72 10.75
CA GLU A 53 12.00 12.90 9.31
C GLU A 53 13.35 13.26 8.70
N GLU A 54 14.11 14.13 9.38
CA GLU A 54 15.48 14.47 9.01
C GLU A 54 16.38 13.24 9.04
N TRP A 55 16.40 12.51 10.16
CA TRP A 55 17.19 11.28 10.27
C TRP A 55 16.80 10.24 9.22
N LEU A 56 15.49 10.04 8.97
CA LEU A 56 15.03 9.11 7.92
C LEU A 56 15.50 9.55 6.53
N ARG A 57 15.51 10.85 6.24
CA ARG A 57 15.97 11.40 4.96
C ARG A 57 17.48 11.20 4.78
N GLU A 58 18.27 11.52 5.79
CA GLU A 58 19.73 11.33 5.79
C GLU A 58 20.13 9.87 5.59
N GLN A 59 19.38 8.96 6.21
CA GLN A 59 19.63 7.52 6.11
C GLN A 59 19.11 6.91 4.80
N GLY A 60 18.48 7.70 3.90
CA GLY A 60 17.79 7.21 2.71
C GLY A 60 16.58 6.32 3.01
N LYS A 61 16.08 6.36 4.25
CA LYS A 61 14.96 5.55 4.77
C LYS A 61 13.62 6.26 4.62
N LEU A 62 13.62 7.53 4.23
CA LEU A 62 12.44 8.25 3.73
C LEU A 62 12.22 7.83 2.26
N SER A 63 11.77 6.60 2.06
CA SER A 63 11.32 6.18 0.74
C SER A 63 9.94 6.77 0.50
N ASP A 64 9.67 7.25 -0.71
CA ASP A 64 8.32 7.39 -1.23
C ASP A 64 7.48 6.19 -0.76
N VAL A 65 6.33 6.46 -0.09
CA VAL A 65 5.47 5.46 0.59
C VAL A 65 5.65 4.07 -0.04
N PRO A 66 6.25 3.09 0.67
CA PRO A 66 6.68 1.86 0.01
C PRO A 66 5.51 1.19 -0.69
N LEU A 67 5.78 0.58 -1.85
CA LEU A 67 4.76 0.15 -2.80
C LEU A 67 3.62 -0.65 -2.15
N ARG A 68 3.96 -1.53 -1.21
CA ARG A 68 2.97 -2.30 -0.44
C ARG A 68 2.00 -1.40 0.33
N GLU A 69 2.49 -0.38 1.02
CA GLU A 69 1.64 0.56 1.76
C GLU A 69 0.83 1.43 0.81
N ARG A 70 1.41 1.86 -0.32
CA ARG A 70 0.70 2.62 -1.35
C ARG A 70 -0.47 1.82 -1.94
N VAL A 71 -0.25 0.54 -2.25
CA VAL A 71 -1.31 -0.38 -2.68
C VAL A 71 -2.40 -0.49 -1.60
N TRP A 72 -2.02 -0.66 -0.33
CA TRP A 72 -3.00 -0.71 0.76
C TRP A 72 -3.77 0.59 0.99
N GLN A 73 -3.16 1.75 0.73
CA GLN A 73 -3.85 3.04 0.76
C GLN A 73 -4.86 3.15 -0.37
N GLN A 74 -4.49 2.76 -1.60
CA GLN A 74 -5.40 2.75 -2.74
C GLN A 74 -6.58 1.79 -2.54
N LEU A 75 -6.32 0.59 -2.02
CA LEU A 75 -7.37 -0.39 -1.71
C LEU A 75 -8.37 0.15 -0.65
N ARG A 76 -7.86 0.81 0.40
CA ARG A 76 -8.69 1.39 1.47
C ARG A 76 -9.46 2.64 1.02
N GLY A 77 -8.92 3.40 0.07
CA GLY A 77 -9.56 4.59 -0.50
C GLY A 77 -10.58 4.32 -1.59
N HIS A 78 -10.80 3.05 -1.97
CA HIS A 78 -11.73 2.72 -3.04
C HIS A 78 -13.18 3.07 -2.65
N PRO A 79 -13.95 3.76 -3.52
CA PRO A 79 -15.28 4.27 -3.16
C PRO A 79 -16.28 3.17 -2.80
N ALA A 80 -16.15 1.98 -3.40
CA ALA A 80 -16.97 0.80 -3.08
C ALA A 80 -16.41 -0.07 -1.92
N GLY A 81 -15.43 0.44 -1.18
CA GLY A 81 -14.81 -0.21 -0.02
C GLY A 81 -13.71 -1.22 -0.35
N THR A 82 -12.92 -1.55 0.67
CA THR A 82 -11.70 -2.39 0.57
C THR A 82 -11.96 -3.79 0.03
N ALA A 83 -13.07 -4.43 0.42
CA ALA A 83 -13.40 -5.78 -0.05
C ALA A 83 -13.66 -5.83 -1.57
N THR A 84 -14.32 -4.81 -2.11
CA THR A 84 -14.54 -4.67 -3.55
C THR A 84 -13.22 -4.38 -4.28
N ALA A 85 -12.40 -3.49 -3.73
CA ALA A 85 -11.07 -3.20 -4.28
C ALA A 85 -10.20 -4.46 -4.38
N LEU A 86 -10.19 -5.30 -3.33
CA LEU A 86 -9.48 -6.58 -3.31
C LEU A 86 -10.01 -7.56 -4.37
N ARG A 87 -11.32 -7.65 -4.56
CA ARG A 87 -11.92 -8.48 -5.62
C ARG A 87 -11.47 -8.03 -7.01
N HIS A 88 -11.55 -6.73 -7.30
CA HIS A 88 -11.13 -6.18 -8.60
C HIS A 88 -9.63 -6.40 -8.85
N ALA A 89 -8.78 -6.09 -7.87
CA ALA A 89 -7.34 -6.29 -7.96
C ALA A 89 -6.99 -7.78 -8.15
N GLY A 90 -7.64 -8.68 -7.41
CA GLY A 90 -7.44 -10.12 -7.53
C GLY A 90 -7.84 -10.66 -8.91
N ALA A 91 -8.99 -10.23 -9.45
CA ALA A 91 -9.44 -10.63 -10.78
C ALA A 91 -8.44 -10.19 -11.87
N LEU A 92 -7.95 -8.94 -11.79
CA LEU A 92 -6.91 -8.43 -12.68
C LEU A 92 -5.60 -9.20 -12.57
N LEU A 93 -5.16 -9.53 -11.36
CA LEU A 93 -3.93 -10.30 -11.15
C LEU A 93 -4.02 -11.71 -11.74
N LEU A 94 -5.18 -12.35 -11.65
CA LEU A 94 -5.41 -13.64 -12.32
C LEU A 94 -5.33 -13.50 -13.84
N LEU A 95 -5.86 -12.41 -14.42
CA LEU A 95 -5.76 -12.15 -15.87
C LEU A 95 -4.31 -11.92 -16.31
N VAL A 96 -3.55 -11.13 -15.55
CA VAL A 96 -2.12 -10.90 -15.79
C VAL A 96 -1.36 -12.23 -15.78
N GLN A 97 -1.67 -13.09 -14.82
CA GLN A 97 -1.01 -14.39 -14.64
C GLN A 97 -1.38 -15.39 -15.74
N ASP A 98 -2.67 -15.53 -16.08
CA ASP A 98 -3.15 -16.59 -16.98
C ASP A 98 -3.12 -16.17 -18.46
N ARG A 99 -3.19 -14.87 -18.76
CA ARG A 99 -3.29 -14.33 -20.12
C ARG A 99 -2.43 -13.06 -20.29
N PRO A 100 -1.10 -13.14 -20.17
CA PRO A 100 -0.21 -11.97 -20.20
C PRO A 100 -0.32 -11.14 -21.49
N GLU A 101 -0.52 -11.78 -22.64
CA GLU A 101 -0.71 -11.07 -23.93
C GLU A 101 -2.00 -10.25 -23.99
N VAL A 102 -3.08 -10.79 -23.42
CA VAL A 102 -4.35 -10.07 -23.34
C VAL A 102 -4.21 -8.89 -22.38
N SER A 103 -3.57 -9.10 -21.23
CA SER A 103 -3.30 -8.04 -20.26
C SER A 103 -2.47 -6.89 -20.86
N ARG A 104 -1.37 -7.18 -21.57
CA ARG A 104 -0.54 -6.15 -22.22
C ARG A 104 -1.32 -5.31 -23.23
N ARG A 105 -2.16 -5.96 -24.05
CA ARG A 105 -3.00 -5.28 -25.03
C ARG A 105 -4.07 -4.40 -24.37
N LEU A 106 -4.67 -4.86 -23.28
CA LEU A 106 -5.63 -4.06 -22.51
C LEU A 106 -4.95 -2.84 -21.87
N ALA A 107 -3.75 -3.02 -21.29
CA ALA A 107 -2.98 -1.95 -20.66
C ALA A 107 -2.50 -0.86 -21.64
N ALA A 108 -2.42 -1.18 -22.94
CA ALA A 108 -2.08 -0.21 -23.99
C ALA A 108 -3.31 0.61 -24.48
N GLY A 109 -4.51 0.22 -24.10
CA GLY A 109 -5.75 0.92 -24.47
C GLY A 109 -6.07 2.08 -23.52
N SER A 110 -7.03 2.92 -23.93
CA SER A 110 -7.65 3.92 -23.05
C SER A 110 -8.50 3.26 -21.95
N ASP A 111 -8.72 3.96 -20.84
CA ASP A 111 -9.58 3.49 -19.74
C ASP A 111 -10.97 3.08 -20.22
N ARG A 112 -11.54 3.79 -21.22
CA ARG A 112 -12.84 3.45 -21.82
C ARG A 112 -12.80 2.12 -22.57
N GLN A 113 -11.74 1.86 -23.33
CA GLN A 113 -11.56 0.59 -24.03
C GLN A 113 -11.30 -0.54 -23.04
N LEU A 114 -10.50 -0.28 -22.00
CA LEU A 114 -10.26 -1.22 -20.92
C LEU A 114 -11.58 -1.59 -20.24
N ALA A 115 -12.40 -0.62 -19.82
CA ALA A 115 -13.70 -0.87 -19.20
C ALA A 115 -14.61 -1.74 -20.08
N GLY A 116 -14.68 -1.47 -21.39
CA GLY A 116 -15.50 -2.26 -22.31
C GLY A 116 -15.00 -3.69 -22.55
N LEU A 117 -13.69 -3.92 -22.49
CA LEU A 117 -13.08 -5.22 -22.81
C LEU A 117 -12.82 -6.09 -21.56
N LEU A 118 -12.75 -5.48 -20.38
CA LEU A 118 -12.36 -6.15 -19.15
C LEU A 118 -13.30 -7.30 -18.75
N PRO A 119 -14.64 -7.15 -18.80
CA PRO A 119 -15.55 -8.23 -18.42
C PRO A 119 -15.34 -9.51 -19.25
N ALA A 120 -15.21 -9.34 -20.58
CA ALA A 120 -14.99 -10.45 -21.51
C ALA A 120 -13.61 -11.11 -21.31
N ALA A 121 -12.59 -10.34 -20.94
CA ALA A 121 -11.26 -10.86 -20.66
C ALA A 121 -11.21 -11.63 -19.32
N LEU A 122 -11.92 -11.14 -18.29
CA LEU A 122 -11.92 -11.74 -16.95
C LEU A 122 -12.75 -13.02 -16.86
N GLY A 123 -13.88 -13.11 -17.59
CA GLY A 123 -14.81 -14.24 -17.51
C GLY A 123 -14.14 -15.62 -17.62
N PRO A 124 -13.37 -15.92 -18.67
CA PRO A 124 -12.72 -17.22 -18.83
C PRO A 124 -11.70 -17.53 -17.73
N VAL A 125 -10.99 -16.52 -17.24
CA VAL A 125 -9.97 -16.68 -16.19
C VAL A 125 -10.62 -16.98 -14.85
N LEU A 126 -11.66 -16.22 -14.49
CA LEU A 126 -12.41 -16.45 -13.25
C LEU A 126 -13.14 -17.80 -13.29
N PHE A 127 -13.73 -18.16 -14.43
CA PHE A 127 -14.34 -19.49 -14.62
C PHE A 127 -13.33 -20.63 -14.42
N ALA A 128 -12.16 -20.54 -15.05
CA ALA A 128 -11.13 -21.57 -14.94
C ALA A 128 -10.58 -21.71 -13.51
N ARG A 129 -10.48 -20.59 -12.77
CA ARG A 129 -9.88 -20.57 -11.42
C ARG A 129 -10.86 -20.84 -10.29
N LEU A 130 -12.09 -20.36 -10.41
CA LEU A 130 -13.10 -20.39 -9.33
C LEU A 130 -14.27 -21.32 -9.64
N GLY A 131 -14.38 -21.82 -10.86
CA GLY A 131 -15.47 -22.67 -11.31
C GLY A 131 -16.74 -21.91 -11.73
N PRO A 132 -17.76 -22.66 -12.18
CA PRO A 132 -19.04 -22.08 -12.58
C PRO A 132 -19.78 -21.43 -11.40
N GLY A 133 -20.41 -20.27 -11.63
CA GLY A 133 -21.25 -19.59 -10.63
C GLY A 133 -20.48 -18.86 -9.53
N HIS A 134 -19.21 -18.53 -9.73
CA HIS A 134 -18.40 -17.84 -8.72
C HIS A 134 -19.00 -16.49 -8.31
N PRO A 135 -18.85 -16.06 -7.04
CA PRO A 135 -19.43 -14.81 -6.52
C PRO A 135 -18.66 -13.53 -6.92
N VAL A 136 -17.59 -13.66 -7.71
CA VAL A 136 -16.80 -12.51 -8.17
C VAL A 136 -17.51 -11.85 -9.36
N HIS A 137 -18.15 -10.71 -9.10
CA HIS A 137 -18.70 -9.88 -10.16
C HIS A 137 -17.58 -9.06 -10.81
N THR A 138 -17.53 -9.05 -12.13
CA THR A 138 -16.72 -8.10 -12.90
C THR A 138 -17.35 -6.71 -12.80
N PRO A 139 -16.56 -5.63 -12.79
CA PRO A 139 -17.14 -4.29 -12.88
C PRO A 139 -17.92 -4.17 -14.20
N ASP A 140 -19.23 -3.96 -14.09
CA ASP A 140 -20.08 -3.67 -15.24
C ASP A 140 -19.87 -2.20 -15.63
N CYS A 141 -19.83 -1.93 -16.94
CA CYS A 141 -19.92 -0.56 -17.46
C CYS A 141 -21.32 -0.03 -17.15
N ALA A 142 -21.46 0.75 -16.09
CA ALA A 142 -22.59 1.68 -15.92
C ALA A 142 -22.29 2.98 -16.67
#